data_AF-A0A8X7SBA4-F1
#
_entry.id   AF-A0A8X7SBA4-F1
#
_cell.length_a   1.000
_cell.length_b   1.000
_cell.length_c   1.000
_cell.angle_alpha   90.00
_cell.angle_beta   90.00
_cell.angle_gamma   90.00
#
_symmetry.space_group_name_H-M   'P 1'
#
loop_
_entity.id
_entity.type
_entity.pdbx_description
1 polymer ?
#
loop_
_entity_poly.entity_id
_entity_poly.type
_entity_poly.pdbx_seq_one_letter_code
_entity_poly.pdbx_strand_id
1 'polypeptide(L)'
;MGLDYSYSQPSESEDLFGHSVDSGFSETSDLIRRDQAELNLRAREPVNYPPQPEVEFGFPQTCYCGARPLLATSTSSQHPGKKTCY
;
A
#
# COMPACT_ATOMS: atom_id res chain seq x y z
N MET A 1 27.43 16.48 18.80
CA MET A 1 26.68 17.58 18.16
C MET A 1 25.49 16.96 17.43
N GLY A 2 24.35 16.81 18.11
CA GLY A 2 23.13 16.24 17.51
C GLY A 2 22.30 17.37 16.93
N LEU A 3 22.06 17.34 15.61
CA LEU A 3 21.20 18.33 14.96
C LEU A 3 19.75 17.90 15.18
N ASP A 4 19.01 18.68 15.96
CA ASP A 4 17.58 18.53 16.16
C ASP A 4 16.88 19.01 14.87
N TYR A 5 16.43 18.05 14.05
CA TYR A 5 15.73 18.37 12.81
C TYR A 5 14.25 18.61 13.10
N SER A 6 13.90 19.87 13.36
CA SER A 6 12.50 20.31 13.45
C SER A 6 11.97 20.62 12.05
N TYR A 7 11.18 19.70 11.49
CA TYR A 7 10.53 19.89 10.20
C TYR A 7 9.21 20.65 10.39
N SER A 8 9.15 21.89 9.89
CA SER A 8 7.90 22.65 9.81
C SER A 8 7.33 22.50 8.40
N GLN A 9 6.21 21.77 8.27
CA GLN A 9 5.51 21.67 6.98
C GLN A 9 4.98 23.05 6.57
N PRO A 10 5.27 23.52 5.35
CA PRO A 10 4.62 24.71 4.83
C PRO A 10 3.12 24.44 4.65
N SER A 11 2.29 25.40 5.04
CA SER A 11 0.86 25.37 4.79
C SER A 11 0.63 25.39 3.28
N GLU A 12 -0.14 24.44 2.77
CA GLU A 12 -0.48 24.34 1.35
C GLU A 12 -1.28 25.58 0.96
N SER A 13 -0.61 26.59 0.36
CA SER A 13 -1.32 27.63 -0.38
C SER A 13 -1.78 27.01 -1.68
N GLU A 14 -3.09 26.82 -1.80
CA GLU A 14 -3.78 26.53 -3.06
C GLU A 14 -3.38 27.55 -4.12
N ASP A 15 -3.43 27.13 -5.39
CA ASP A 15 -3.14 27.88 -6.63
C ASP A 15 -1.86 27.49 -7.40
N LEU A 16 -1.30 26.28 -7.20
CA LEU A 16 -0.25 25.77 -8.13
C LEU A 16 -0.83 25.08 -9.38
N PHE A 17 -2.11 24.73 -9.38
CA PHE A 17 -2.78 24.11 -10.51
C PHE A 17 -3.87 25.02 -11.07
N GLY A 18 -3.44 26.08 -11.76
CA GLY A 18 -4.27 26.87 -12.65
C GLY A 18 -4.78 26.03 -13.82
N HIS A 19 -5.73 25.14 -13.57
CA HIS A 19 -6.45 24.43 -14.61
C HIS A 19 -7.48 25.40 -15.21
N SER A 20 -7.08 26.14 -16.25
CA SER A 20 -8.04 26.87 -17.08
C SER A 20 -8.97 25.85 -17.73
N VAL A 21 -10.20 25.79 -17.23
CA VAL A 21 -11.30 24.95 -17.70
C VAL A 21 -11.84 25.44 -19.04
N ASP A 22 -11.14 25.23 -20.15
CA ASP A 22 -11.82 25.31 -21.45
C ASP A 22 -11.08 24.54 -22.55
N SER A 23 -11.41 23.27 -22.68
CA SER A 23 -11.31 22.51 -23.93
C SER A 23 -12.12 21.23 -23.73
N GLY A 24 -13.30 21.12 -24.36
CA GLY A 24 -14.13 19.91 -24.29
C GLY A 24 -13.47 18.62 -24.84
N PHE A 25 -12.21 18.72 -25.28
CA PHE A 25 -11.35 17.63 -25.68
C PHE A 25 -10.11 17.63 -24.77
N SER A 26 -10.05 16.67 -23.86
CA SER A 26 -8.88 16.44 -23.04
C SER A 26 -8.09 15.29 -23.66
N GLU A 27 -6.91 15.57 -24.21
CA GLU A 27 -6.02 14.57 -24.82
C GLU A 27 -5.79 13.38 -23.88
N THR A 28 -5.67 13.65 -22.57
CA THR A 28 -5.51 12.60 -21.55
C THR A 28 -6.75 11.71 -21.45
N SER A 29 -7.96 12.28 -21.55
CA SER A 29 -9.21 11.51 -21.53
C SER A 29 -9.34 10.56 -22.73
N ASP A 30 -8.87 10.97 -23.92
CA ASP A 30 -8.87 10.12 -25.10
C ASP A 30 -7.81 9.02 -25.05
N LEU A 31 -6.64 9.29 -24.46
CA LEU A 31 -5.62 8.28 -24.19
C LEU A 31 -6.16 7.21 -23.21
N ILE A 32 -6.81 7.65 -22.12
CA ILE A 32 -7.45 6.75 -21.16
C ILE A 32 -8.52 5.89 -21.84
N ARG A 33 -9.39 6.47 -22.67
CA ARG A 33 -10.43 5.71 -23.38
C ARG A 33 -9.85 4.63 -24.30
N ARG A 34 -8.76 4.93 -25.01
CA ARG A 34 -8.09 3.95 -25.89
C ARG A 34 -7.44 2.81 -25.10
N ASP A 35 -6.73 3.12 -24.02
CA ASP A 35 -6.12 2.13 -23.14
C ASP A 35 -7.16 1.17 -22.55
N GLN A 36 -8.28 1.70 -22.06
CA GLN A 36 -9.39 0.89 -21.55
C GLN A 36 -10.00 -0.02 -22.64
N ALA A 37 -10.09 0.43 -23.89
CA ALA A 37 -10.56 -0.40 -24.99
C ALA A 37 -9.60 -1.56 -25.29
N GLU A 38 -8.28 -1.31 -25.26
CA GLU A 38 -7.27 -2.37 -25.42
C GLU A 38 -7.28 -3.36 -24.26
N LEU A 39 -7.39 -2.89 -23.02
CA LEU A 39 -7.50 -3.74 -21.84
C LEU A 39 -8.74 -4.64 -21.93
N ASN A 40 -9.89 -4.12 -22.36
CA ASN A 40 -11.10 -4.91 -22.55
C ASN A 40 -10.94 -6.00 -23.62
N LEU A 41 -10.18 -5.75 -24.69
CA LEU A 41 -9.87 -6.75 -25.70
C LEU A 41 -8.92 -7.84 -25.16
N ARG A 42 -7.92 -7.46 -24.36
CA ARG A 42 -6.92 -8.38 -23.77
C ARG A 42 -7.44 -9.14 -22.55
N ALA A 43 -8.35 -8.55 -21.78
CA ALA A 43 -8.96 -9.16 -20.58
C ALA A 43 -9.82 -10.39 -20.88
N ARG A 44 -10.09 -10.67 -22.16
CA ARG A 44 -10.77 -11.90 -22.58
C ARG A 44 -9.91 -13.15 -22.39
N GLU A 45 -8.60 -13.01 -22.24
CA GLU A 45 -7.71 -14.11 -21.94
C GLU A 45 -7.69 -14.35 -20.41
N PRO A 46 -8.24 -15.46 -19.90
CA PRO A 46 -8.20 -15.74 -18.48
C PRO A 46 -6.75 -15.97 -18.09
N VAL A 47 -6.19 -15.04 -17.30
CA VAL A 47 -4.88 -15.23 -16.69
C VAL A 47 -5.00 -16.34 -15.66
N ASN A 48 -4.53 -17.54 -16.01
CA ASN A 48 -4.45 -18.65 -15.06
C ASN A 48 -3.22 -18.45 -14.18
N TYR A 49 -3.42 -17.80 -13.04
CA TYR A 49 -2.36 -17.68 -12.04
C TYR A 49 -2.08 -19.07 -11.44
N PRO A 50 -0.82 -19.49 -11.34
CA PRO A 50 -0.50 -20.71 -10.61
C PRO A 50 -0.99 -20.59 -9.16
N PRO A 51 -1.37 -21.71 -8.52
CA PRO A 51 -1.68 -21.70 -7.10
C PRO A 51 -0.48 -21.12 -6.36
N GLN A 52 -0.72 -20.10 -5.54
CA GLN A 52 0.32 -19.59 -4.67
C GLN A 52 0.82 -20.73 -3.80
N PRO A 53 2.13 -20.84 -3.57
CA PRO A 53 2.63 -21.85 -2.63
C PRO A 53 1.94 -21.64 -1.29
N GLU A 54 1.62 -22.74 -0.63
CA GLU A 54 1.18 -22.75 0.77
C GLU A 54 2.36 -22.28 1.64
N VAL A 55 2.65 -20.98 1.59
CA VAL A 55 3.52 -20.37 2.57
C VAL A 55 2.72 -20.36 3.87
N GLU A 56 3.25 -21.02 4.89
CA GLU A 56 2.69 -20.95 6.23
C GLU A 56 2.85 -19.50 6.69
N PHE A 57 1.83 -18.68 6.43
CA PHE A 57 1.77 -17.28 6.88
C PHE A 57 1.46 -17.28 8.37
N GLY A 58 2.44 -17.78 9.13
CA GLY A 58 2.40 -17.93 10.57
C GLY A 58 3.12 -16.77 11.26
N PHE A 59 3.09 -16.80 12.58
CA PHE A 59 4.02 -15.99 13.35
C PHE A 59 5.45 -16.33 12.93
N PRO A 60 6.32 -15.32 12.68
CA PRO A 60 7.72 -15.57 12.38
C PRO A 60 8.29 -16.52 13.42
N GLN A 61 8.91 -17.61 12.98
CA GLN A 61 9.54 -18.60 13.88
C GLN A 61 10.89 -18.10 14.42
N THR A 62 11.39 -17.01 13.84
CA THR A 62 12.67 -16.39 14.16
C THR A 62 12.48 -14.87 14.24
N CYS A 63 12.98 -14.27 15.32
CA CYS A 63 13.09 -12.82 15.43
C CYS A 63 14.23 -12.31 14.55
N TYR A 64 14.24 -11.01 14.24
CA TYR A 64 15.32 -10.36 13.47
C TYR A 64 16.71 -10.52 14.11
N CYS A 65 16.79 -10.77 15.42
CA CYS A 65 18.03 -11.07 16.14
C CYS A 65 18.45 -12.56 16.06
N GLY A 66 17.71 -13.41 15.35
CA GLY A 66 17.96 -14.86 15.25
C GLY A 66 17.45 -15.69 16.43
N ALA A 67 16.91 -15.06 17.48
CA ALA A 67 16.31 -15.77 18.61
C ALA A 67 14.92 -16.31 18.27
N ARG A 68 14.47 -17.34 19.01
CA ARG A 68 13.11 -17.86 18.91
C ARG A 68 12.13 -16.89 19.60
N PRO A 69 11.06 -16.43 18.94
CA PRO A 69 10.14 -15.47 19.51
C PRO A 69 9.42 -16.05 20.73
N LEU A 70 9.29 -15.23 21.78
CA LEU A 70 8.48 -15.57 22.93
C LEU A 70 7.02 -15.20 22.63
N LEU A 71 6.18 -16.20 22.39
CA LEU A 71 4.75 -16.00 22.20
C LEU A 71 4.09 -15.75 23.56
N ALA A 72 3.76 -14.49 23.85
CA ALA A 72 2.98 -14.12 25.02
C ALA A 72 1.53 -13.79 24.62
N THR A 73 0.55 -14.22 25.42
CA THR A 73 -0.85 -13.82 25.26
C THR A 73 -1.11 -12.53 26.02
N SER A 74 -1.58 -11.49 25.34
CA SER A 74 -2.03 -10.25 25.94
C SER A 74 -3.20 -10.50 26.89
N THR A 75 -3.05 -10.00 28.12
CA THR A 75 -4.09 -9.96 29.16
C THR A 75 -4.87 -8.64 29.16
N SER A 76 -4.56 -7.72 28.24
CA SER A 76 -5.27 -6.43 28.13
C SER A 76 -6.74 -6.65 27.80
N SER A 77 -7.64 -5.97 28.52
CA SER A 77 -9.08 -6.02 28.28
C SER A 77 -9.47 -5.57 26.87
N GLN A 78 -8.65 -4.73 26.23
CA GLN A 78 -8.93 -4.25 24.86
C GLN A 78 -8.63 -5.33 23.83
N HIS A 79 -7.69 -6.23 24.15
CA HIS A 79 -7.13 -7.22 23.24
C HIS A 79 -6.80 -8.54 23.94
N PRO A 80 -7.78 -9.20 24.58
CA PRO A 80 -7.56 -10.48 25.24
C PRO A 80 -7.18 -11.55 24.20
N GLY A 81 -6.11 -12.29 24.45
CA GLY A 81 -5.70 -13.42 23.59
C GLY A 81 -4.89 -13.04 22.35
N LYS A 82 -4.57 -11.75 22.12
CA LYS A 82 -3.58 -11.38 21.10
C LYS A 82 -2.21 -11.96 21.46
N LYS A 83 -1.57 -12.64 20.51
CA LYS A 83 -0.20 -13.14 20.66
C LYS A 83 0.77 -12.02 20.27
N THR A 84 1.71 -11.70 21.16
CA THR A 84 2.78 -10.72 20.91
C THR A 84 4.11 -11.43 21.03
N CYS A 85 5.00 -11.17 20.07
CA CYS A 85 6.40 -11.59 20.15
C CYS A 85 7.22 -10.49 20.83
N TYR A 86 8.07 -10.89 21.77
CA TYR A 86 9.13 -10.07 22.35
C TYR A 86 10.48 -10.70 22.01
#